data_AF-A0A098G7E2-F1
#
_entry.id   AF-A0A098G7E2-F1
#
_cell.length_a   1.000
_cell.length_b   1.000
_cell.length_c   1.000
_cell.angle_alpha   90.00
_cell.angle_beta   90.00
_cell.angle_gamma   90.00
#
_symmetry.space_group_name_H-M   'P 1'
#
loop_
_entity.id
_entity.type
_entity.pdbx_description
1 polymer ?
#
loop_
_entity_poly.entity_id
_entity_poly.type
_entity_poly.pdbx_seq_one_letter_code
_entity_poly.pdbx_strand_id
1 'polypeptide(L)'
;MNKVLTGVCLWSLGAMSSFGASMQIDVDRLINRLNPRVNLGMVVVDLSSGDTLYKRNAERLFIPASNMKLFSEAAALMALGPDYRFKNQLSTNATQLQQGVLQGNLYLHLSGDPSFTRKDLRTLLAALKDWKISAIQGNVYIDSSLAAVPAYPPGWLTSDLSYSYGAPIAPLMLDANRLTVTVNPGAKVGEPAIVEMEDDNEGGIVLNNQVKTAANAKGCGVGFTLDNENKLTVRGCVAVGQWAVQQRLAIKNPLVFSQEMIKNQLAKANITLNGQVQLGKAPVGSLLIATEYSKPVSQLMADTLKPSDNLYADSLYLHAAAKLKGFAVNWNDAQPVIKNFLEQQTGIDFKKAIFTDGSGLSRYNLVTPEQTISLLKFLYQRFPLSYEYIAALPISGRDGTLQKRFKIPTQQGFVRAKTGTMTGMNSLSGYLYSANGHTLAFAMFINRVPGKSAGPGRPLIDALCTYFLQQSPVSSRLARVFAPHSRIKFQSNPTQGEVQRAHQAKWRRLESLVRAALKGQAVDVIYRGNELIVTDNQSDANKVWSALQSVAAKYPFAVALSSNVLSVTPSAKPMMLWVQTATPDSQGKRSWIIREAV
;
A
#
# COMPACT_ATOMS: atom_id res chain seq x y z
N MET A 1 -51.37 -56.47 44.25
CA MET A 1 -52.01 -55.88 43.05
C MET A 1 -51.12 -54.72 42.60
N ASN A 2 -50.23 -54.94 41.63
CA ASN A 2 -50.40 -54.61 40.19
C ASN A 2 -50.50 -53.08 39.96
N LYS A 3 -49.62 -52.36 39.24
CA LYS A 3 -48.64 -52.70 38.20
C LYS A 3 -47.60 -51.56 38.06
N VAL A 4 -46.40 -51.96 37.65
CA VAL A 4 -45.32 -51.16 37.06
C VAL A 4 -45.78 -50.53 35.73
N LEU A 5 -45.36 -49.29 35.45
CA LEU A 5 -45.29 -48.73 34.09
C LEU A 5 -44.05 -47.85 33.94
N THR A 6 -42.97 -48.52 33.57
CA THR A 6 -41.83 -47.99 32.82
C THR A 6 -42.30 -47.46 31.47
N GLY A 7 -42.00 -46.18 31.17
CA GLY A 7 -42.18 -45.57 29.86
C GLY A 7 -40.87 -44.95 29.39
N VAL A 8 -40.08 -45.74 28.66
CA VAL A 8 -38.98 -45.25 27.82
C VAL A 8 -39.60 -44.60 26.58
N CYS A 9 -39.26 -43.35 26.30
CA CYS A 9 -39.29 -42.83 24.94
C CYS A 9 -38.03 -42.02 24.68
N LEU A 10 -36.98 -42.74 24.26
CA LEU A 10 -35.94 -42.18 23.41
C LEU A 10 -36.56 -41.63 22.12
N TRP A 11 -35.82 -40.73 21.48
CA TRP A 11 -35.89 -40.23 20.09
C TRP A 11 -36.31 -38.77 19.92
N SER A 12 -35.34 -37.88 20.17
CA SER A 12 -35.21 -36.63 19.40
C SER A 12 -33.73 -36.17 19.39
N LEU A 13 -32.86 -36.99 18.83
CA LEU A 13 -31.48 -36.63 18.46
C LEU A 13 -31.27 -37.08 17.01
N GLY A 14 -31.58 -36.21 16.05
CA GLY A 14 -31.46 -36.61 14.65
C GLY A 14 -31.99 -35.64 13.58
N ALA A 15 -32.00 -34.33 13.81
CA ALA A 15 -32.44 -33.37 12.78
C ALA A 15 -31.44 -32.25 12.44
N MET A 16 -30.28 -32.17 13.12
CA MET A 16 -29.29 -31.10 12.85
C MET A 16 -28.14 -31.50 11.90
N SER A 17 -28.10 -32.74 11.40
CA SER A 17 -26.99 -33.24 10.57
C SER A 17 -27.22 -33.21 9.05
N SER A 18 -28.44 -32.94 8.57
CA SER A 18 -28.76 -33.06 7.14
C SER A 18 -28.29 -31.86 6.29
N PHE A 19 -28.27 -30.65 6.85
CA PHE A 19 -27.94 -29.42 6.10
C PHE A 19 -26.45 -29.24 5.83
N GLY A 20 -25.59 -29.60 6.79
CA GLY A 20 -24.13 -29.59 6.60
C GLY A 20 -23.67 -30.65 5.60
N ALA A 21 -24.29 -31.83 5.61
CA ALA A 21 -23.99 -32.92 4.69
C ALA A 21 -24.36 -32.56 3.23
N SER A 22 -25.50 -31.89 3.00
CA SER A 22 -25.87 -31.44 1.64
C SER A 22 -24.94 -30.34 1.14
N MET A 23 -24.56 -29.39 2.00
CA MET A 23 -23.66 -28.28 1.63
C MET A 23 -22.25 -28.77 1.27
N GLN A 24 -21.72 -29.75 2.01
CA GLN A 24 -20.44 -30.38 1.70
C GLN A 24 -20.43 -30.95 0.28
N ILE A 25 -21.46 -31.71 -0.09
CA ILE A 25 -21.58 -32.35 -1.41
C ILE A 25 -21.65 -31.30 -2.54
N ASP A 26 -22.46 -30.25 -2.37
CA ASP A 26 -22.64 -29.23 -3.40
C ASP A 26 -21.37 -28.41 -3.64
N VAL A 27 -20.67 -28.05 -2.56
CA VAL A 27 -19.37 -27.35 -2.64
C VAL A 27 -18.30 -28.24 -3.27
N ASP A 28 -18.23 -29.52 -2.90
CA ASP A 28 -17.28 -30.46 -3.51
C ASP A 28 -17.59 -30.69 -5.00
N ARG A 29 -18.87 -30.73 -5.39
CA ARG A 29 -19.28 -30.78 -6.80
C ARG A 29 -18.83 -29.52 -7.57
N LEU A 30 -18.98 -28.33 -6.99
CA LEU A 30 -18.50 -27.08 -7.59
C LEU A 30 -16.98 -27.08 -7.77
N ILE A 31 -16.24 -27.51 -6.74
CA ILE A 31 -14.77 -27.65 -6.79
C ILE A 31 -14.37 -28.63 -7.90
N ASN A 32 -14.98 -29.81 -7.94
CA ASN A 32 -14.65 -30.84 -8.91
C ASN A 32 -14.99 -30.44 -10.35
N ARG A 33 -16.04 -29.64 -10.56
CA ARG A 33 -16.40 -29.10 -11.87
C ARG A 33 -15.38 -28.07 -12.38
N LEU A 34 -14.87 -27.21 -11.49
CA LEU A 34 -13.98 -26.11 -11.87
C LEU A 34 -12.50 -26.53 -11.90
N ASN A 35 -12.05 -27.27 -10.88
CA ASN A 35 -10.69 -27.78 -10.79
C ASN A 35 -10.60 -28.96 -9.79
N PRO A 36 -10.75 -30.22 -10.25
CA PRO A 36 -10.74 -31.39 -9.37
C PRO A 36 -9.37 -31.69 -8.76
N ARG A 37 -8.29 -31.14 -9.31
CA ARG A 37 -6.90 -31.35 -8.81
C ARG A 37 -6.41 -30.20 -7.94
N VAL A 38 -7.29 -29.25 -7.58
CA VAL A 38 -6.89 -28.11 -6.76
C VAL A 38 -6.44 -28.56 -5.37
N ASN A 39 -5.26 -28.11 -4.96
CA ASN A 39 -4.82 -28.24 -3.58
C ASN A 39 -5.39 -27.06 -2.77
N LEU A 40 -6.63 -27.25 -2.30
CA LEU A 40 -7.44 -26.29 -1.55
C LEU A 40 -7.53 -26.69 -0.08
N GLY A 41 -7.25 -25.75 0.82
CA GLY A 41 -7.66 -25.76 2.22
C GLY A 41 -8.77 -24.74 2.44
N MET A 42 -9.85 -25.14 3.10
CA MET A 42 -11.02 -24.30 3.25
C MET A 42 -11.81 -24.64 4.52
N VAL A 43 -12.23 -23.60 5.23
CA VAL A 43 -13.16 -23.70 6.35
C VAL A 43 -14.16 -22.55 6.25
N VAL A 44 -15.45 -22.84 6.47
CA VAL A 44 -16.53 -21.85 6.55
C VAL A 44 -17.37 -22.12 7.79
N VAL A 45 -17.59 -21.10 8.58
CA VAL A 45 -18.36 -21.14 9.83
C VAL A 45 -19.43 -20.07 9.78
N ASP A 46 -20.65 -20.42 10.18
CA ASP A 46 -21.70 -19.46 10.48
C ASP A 46 -21.44 -18.88 11.88
N LEU A 47 -21.14 -17.58 11.96
CA LEU A 47 -20.89 -16.91 13.24
C LEU A 47 -22.18 -16.62 14.00
N SER A 48 -23.34 -16.66 13.32
CA SER A 48 -24.65 -16.43 13.91
C SER A 48 -25.16 -17.67 14.65
N SER A 49 -24.96 -18.88 14.11
CA SER A 49 -25.34 -20.14 14.78
C SER A 49 -24.18 -20.82 15.51
N GLY A 50 -22.93 -20.55 15.10
CA GLY A 50 -21.74 -21.28 15.56
C GLY A 50 -21.41 -22.52 14.72
N ASP A 51 -22.25 -22.89 13.75
CA ASP A 51 -22.10 -24.11 12.98
C ASP A 51 -20.95 -24.03 11.97
N THR A 52 -20.23 -25.14 11.84
CA THR A 52 -19.31 -25.32 10.73
C THR A 52 -20.07 -25.76 9.49
N LEU A 53 -20.07 -24.92 8.45
CA LEU A 53 -20.81 -25.15 7.22
C LEU A 53 -20.02 -25.97 6.19
N TYR A 54 -18.70 -25.83 6.19
CA TYR A 54 -17.82 -26.58 5.28
C TYR A 54 -16.41 -26.70 5.84
N LYS A 55 -15.79 -27.88 5.70
CA LYS A 55 -14.38 -28.12 6.04
C LYS A 55 -13.70 -28.99 4.97
N ARG A 56 -12.51 -28.58 4.55
CA ARG A 56 -11.61 -29.34 3.67
C ARG A 56 -10.16 -29.01 3.97
N ASN A 57 -9.35 -30.03 4.27
CA ASN A 57 -7.93 -29.86 4.63
C ASN A 57 -7.71 -28.78 5.72
N ALA A 58 -8.61 -28.72 6.71
CA ALA A 58 -8.70 -27.61 7.67
C ALA A 58 -7.42 -27.43 8.51
N GLU A 59 -6.75 -28.52 8.86
CA GLU A 59 -5.56 -28.53 9.72
C GLU A 59 -4.24 -28.63 8.93
N ARG A 60 -4.31 -28.69 7.60
CA ARG A 60 -3.12 -28.76 6.75
C ARG A 60 -2.47 -27.38 6.66
N LEU A 61 -1.14 -27.34 6.70
CA LEU A 61 -0.37 -26.10 6.53
C LEU A 61 -0.36 -25.63 5.08
N PHE A 62 -0.62 -24.33 4.90
CA PHE A 62 -0.52 -23.63 3.63
C PHE A 62 0.33 -22.36 3.80
N ILE A 63 1.10 -22.03 2.77
CA ILE A 63 1.63 -20.67 2.57
C ILE A 63 0.42 -19.72 2.39
N PRO A 64 0.19 -18.76 3.31
CA PRO A 64 -1.01 -17.94 3.28
C PRO A 64 -0.97 -16.81 2.25
N ALA A 65 0.21 -16.49 1.70
CA ALA A 65 0.46 -15.19 1.08
C ALA A 65 0.03 -14.04 2.03
N SER A 66 -0.48 -12.92 1.50
CA SER A 66 -0.89 -11.76 2.31
C SER A 66 -2.08 -11.97 3.27
N ASN A 67 -2.62 -13.18 3.42
CA ASN A 67 -3.45 -13.50 4.58
C ASN A 67 -2.64 -13.58 5.88
N MET A 68 -1.30 -13.67 5.83
CA MET A 68 -0.46 -13.50 7.04
C MET A 68 -0.72 -12.16 7.73
N LYS A 69 -1.05 -11.12 6.96
CA LYS A 69 -1.43 -9.80 7.49
C LYS A 69 -2.63 -9.84 8.42
N LEU A 70 -3.49 -10.87 8.34
CA LEU A 70 -4.56 -11.02 9.32
C LEU A 70 -3.98 -11.24 10.73
N PHE A 71 -2.95 -12.08 10.84
CA PHE A 71 -2.28 -12.37 12.10
C PHE A 71 -1.39 -11.21 12.56
N SER A 72 -0.57 -10.66 11.66
CA SER A 72 0.35 -9.57 12.02
C SER A 72 -0.38 -8.31 12.47
N GLU A 73 -1.45 -7.92 11.78
CA GLU A 73 -2.22 -6.72 12.15
C GLU A 73 -3.06 -6.95 13.41
N ALA A 74 -3.51 -8.18 13.66
CA ALA A 74 -4.17 -8.51 14.92
C ALA A 74 -3.19 -8.37 16.09
N ALA A 75 -1.98 -8.92 15.95
CA ALA A 75 -0.92 -8.79 16.95
C ALA A 75 -0.52 -7.32 17.17
N ALA A 76 -0.34 -6.55 16.09
CA ALA A 76 0.03 -5.14 16.17
C ALA A 76 -1.04 -4.31 16.88
N LEU A 77 -2.32 -4.50 16.51
CA LEU A 77 -3.42 -3.77 17.13
C LEU A 77 -3.59 -4.13 18.62
N MET A 78 -3.42 -5.40 18.99
CA MET A 78 -3.48 -5.85 20.38
C MET A 78 -2.29 -5.36 21.22
N ALA A 79 -1.07 -5.37 20.67
CA ALA A 79 0.15 -5.03 21.40
C ALA A 79 0.37 -3.51 21.51
N LEU A 80 0.03 -2.75 20.47
CA LEU A 80 0.26 -1.30 20.40
C LEU A 80 -0.98 -0.51 20.85
N GLY A 81 -2.17 -1.01 20.57
CA GLY A 81 -3.44 -0.29 20.73
C GLY A 81 -3.82 0.57 19.51
N PRO A 82 -5.10 0.96 19.38
CA PRO A 82 -5.63 1.60 18.17
C PRO A 82 -5.14 3.03 17.97
N ASP A 83 -4.80 3.73 19.06
CA ASP A 83 -4.39 5.14 19.09
C ASP A 83 -2.87 5.32 19.10
N TYR A 84 -2.11 4.22 19.16
CA TYR A 84 -0.66 4.29 19.09
C TYR A 84 -0.22 4.99 17.80
N ARG A 85 0.78 5.87 17.93
CA ARG A 85 1.41 6.56 16.80
C ARG A 85 2.90 6.35 16.90
N PHE A 86 3.54 6.09 15.77
CA PHE A 86 4.99 6.19 15.70
C PHE A 86 5.38 7.63 16.01
N LYS A 87 6.48 7.76 16.74
CA LYS A 87 7.03 9.03 17.15
C LYS A 87 8.35 9.22 16.38
N ASN A 88 8.41 10.26 15.57
CA ASN A 88 9.58 10.66 14.80
C ASN A 88 10.08 11.97 15.40
N GLN A 89 11.33 12.03 15.85
CA GLN A 89 11.82 13.18 16.62
C GLN A 89 13.15 13.70 16.09
N LEU A 90 13.37 15.00 16.29
CA LEU A 90 14.64 15.66 16.06
C LEU A 90 15.16 16.17 17.40
N SER A 91 16.38 15.81 17.78
CA SER A 91 17.05 16.34 18.97
C SER A 91 18.47 16.80 18.68
N THR A 92 19.10 17.47 19.65
CA THR A 92 20.50 17.87 19.58
C THR A 92 21.22 17.61 20.90
N ASN A 93 22.53 17.35 20.83
CA ASN A 93 23.38 17.37 22.02
C ASN A 93 24.16 18.69 22.17
N ALA A 94 23.90 19.67 21.30
CA ALA A 94 24.62 20.93 21.33
C ALA A 94 24.30 21.70 22.61
N THR A 95 25.32 22.24 23.25
CA THR A 95 25.18 23.10 24.43
C THR A 95 25.22 24.58 24.07
N GLN A 96 25.57 24.91 22.82
CA GLN A 96 25.75 26.29 22.35
C GLN A 96 25.23 26.47 20.92
N LEU A 97 24.65 27.64 20.68
CA LEU A 97 24.27 28.16 19.36
C LEU A 97 24.94 29.53 19.19
N GLN A 98 25.98 29.60 18.37
CA GLN A 98 26.77 30.83 18.19
C GLN A 98 26.47 31.43 16.83
N GLN A 99 25.86 32.62 16.79
CA GLN A 99 25.52 33.32 15.53
C GLN A 99 24.76 32.44 14.52
N GLY A 100 23.87 31.56 14.99
CA GLY A 100 23.12 30.61 14.16
C GLY A 100 23.85 29.30 13.84
N VAL A 101 25.10 29.12 14.29
CA VAL A 101 25.87 27.88 14.14
C VAL A 101 25.68 26.99 15.36
N LEU A 102 25.05 25.83 15.15
CA LEU A 102 24.84 24.80 16.16
C LEU A 102 26.16 24.06 16.44
N GLN A 103 26.70 24.22 17.65
CA GLN A 103 27.97 23.60 18.08
C GLN A 103 27.71 22.20 18.65
N GLY A 104 27.38 21.27 17.76
CA GLY A 104 27.09 19.88 18.12
C GLY A 104 26.42 19.13 16.99
N ASN A 105 25.81 18.01 17.34
CA ASN A 105 25.16 17.12 16.40
C ASN A 105 23.63 17.23 16.48
N LEU A 106 22.96 16.82 15.41
CA LEU A 106 21.54 16.54 15.39
C LEU A 106 21.29 15.03 15.39
N TYR A 107 20.15 14.62 15.92
CA TYR A 107 19.73 13.22 15.99
C TYR A 107 18.28 13.10 15.52
N LEU A 108 18.07 12.35 14.44
CA LEU A 108 16.77 11.94 13.95
C LEU A 108 16.41 10.60 14.60
N HIS A 109 15.51 10.63 15.58
CA HIS A 109 15.00 9.43 16.23
C HIS A 109 13.84 8.88 15.41
N LEU A 110 14.06 7.70 14.82
CA LEU A 110 13.13 7.08 13.89
C LEU A 110 12.76 5.70 14.42
N SER A 111 11.47 5.54 14.73
CA SER A 111 10.94 4.32 15.36
C SER A 111 10.56 3.23 14.35
N GLY A 112 10.83 3.44 13.06
CA GLY A 112 10.43 2.54 11.99
C GLY A 112 9.03 2.79 11.43
N ASP A 113 8.56 4.04 11.47
CA ASP A 113 7.30 4.46 10.86
C ASP A 113 7.29 4.21 9.34
N PRO A 114 6.42 3.31 8.82
CA PRO A 114 6.35 3.03 7.39
C PRO A 114 5.58 4.11 6.61
N SER A 115 4.91 5.03 7.33
CA SER A 115 4.14 6.13 6.76
C SER A 115 4.89 7.45 6.70
N PHE A 116 6.11 7.51 7.22
CA PHE A 116 6.93 8.71 7.23
C PHE A 116 7.28 9.14 5.80
N THR A 117 7.06 10.42 5.50
CA THR A 117 7.22 10.99 4.16
C THR A 117 8.35 12.02 4.09
N ARG A 118 8.74 12.38 2.88
CA ARG A 118 9.62 13.54 2.66
C ARG A 118 9.04 14.84 3.22
N LYS A 119 7.71 14.99 3.24
CA LYS A 119 7.04 16.16 3.83
C LYS A 119 7.23 16.19 5.35
N ASP A 120 7.14 15.04 6.00
CA ASP A 120 7.30 14.91 7.45
C ASP A 120 8.76 15.20 7.84
N LEU A 121 9.71 14.68 7.06
CA LEU A 121 11.13 15.04 7.20
C LEU A 121 11.36 16.56 7.06
N ARG A 122 10.79 17.19 6.02
CA ARG A 122 10.87 18.65 5.86
C ARG A 122 10.28 19.39 7.04
N THR A 123 9.17 18.90 7.60
CA THR A 123 8.51 19.51 8.77
C THR A 123 9.41 19.44 10.00
N LEU A 124 10.06 18.29 10.25
CA LEU A 124 11.03 18.15 11.34
C LEU A 124 12.23 19.09 11.15
N LEU A 125 12.81 19.13 9.95
CA LEU A 125 13.99 19.96 9.67
C LEU A 125 13.66 21.46 9.65
N ALA A 126 12.45 21.85 9.28
CA ALA A 126 12.02 23.25 9.29
C ALA A 126 12.04 23.85 10.70
N ALA A 127 11.84 23.06 11.75
CA ALA A 127 11.92 23.51 13.14
C ALA A 127 13.30 24.09 13.50
N LEU A 128 14.37 23.71 12.78
CA LEU A 128 15.69 24.31 12.98
C LEU A 128 15.69 25.82 12.69
N LYS A 129 14.85 26.29 11.76
CA LYS A 129 14.71 27.72 11.46
C LYS A 129 14.06 28.49 12.60
N ASP A 130 13.11 27.89 13.30
CA ASP A 130 12.47 28.51 14.46
C ASP A 130 13.49 28.74 15.58
N TRP A 131 14.52 27.90 15.65
CA TRP A 131 15.68 28.03 16.53
C TRP A 131 16.77 28.95 15.97
N LYS A 132 16.54 29.59 14.81
CA LYS A 132 17.50 30.46 14.10
C LYS A 132 18.81 29.75 13.75
N ILE A 133 18.78 28.44 13.54
CA ILE A 133 19.95 27.66 13.10
C ILE A 133 20.13 27.86 11.59
N SER A 134 21.31 28.33 11.20
CA SER A 134 21.75 28.53 9.82
C SER A 134 22.91 27.61 9.43
N ALA A 135 23.61 27.00 10.40
CA ALA A 135 24.62 25.98 10.14
C ALA A 135 24.72 24.96 11.29
N ILE A 136 25.19 23.75 10.97
CA ILE A 136 25.44 22.66 11.90
C ILE A 136 26.91 22.29 11.80
N GLN A 137 27.66 22.48 12.90
CA GLN A 137 29.09 22.20 12.92
C GLN A 137 29.39 20.69 12.96
N GLY A 138 28.54 19.92 13.65
CA GLY A 138 28.68 18.46 13.77
C GLY A 138 27.92 17.69 12.69
N ASN A 139 27.62 16.44 13.02
CA ASN A 139 26.93 15.48 12.16
C ASN A 139 25.41 15.50 12.37
N VAL A 140 24.69 14.91 11.42
CA VAL A 140 23.29 14.48 11.61
C VAL A 140 23.28 12.96 11.74
N TYR A 141 22.84 12.46 12.89
CA TYR A 141 22.74 11.03 13.16
C TYR A 141 21.33 10.52 12.94
N ILE A 142 21.19 9.42 12.22
CA ILE A 142 19.97 8.61 12.14
C ILE A 142 20.02 7.60 13.28
N ASP A 143 19.21 7.84 14.32
CA ASP A 143 19.03 6.95 15.46
C ASP A 143 17.76 6.12 15.26
N SER A 144 17.95 4.89 14.79
CA SER A 144 16.86 3.97 14.50
C SER A 144 16.98 2.67 15.27
N SER A 145 15.83 2.14 15.71
CA SER A 145 15.70 0.78 16.23
C SER A 145 15.90 -0.28 15.14
N LEU A 146 15.67 0.07 13.87
CA LEU A 146 15.79 -0.84 12.73
C LEU A 146 17.20 -0.90 12.15
N ALA A 147 18.16 -0.15 12.71
CA ALA A 147 19.52 -0.06 12.18
C ALA A 147 20.26 -1.41 12.08
N ALA A 148 19.98 -2.32 13.03
CA ALA A 148 20.58 -3.65 13.08
C ALA A 148 19.67 -4.75 12.49
N VAL A 149 18.51 -4.40 11.93
CA VAL A 149 17.57 -5.37 11.40
C VAL A 149 17.89 -5.63 9.92
N PRO A 150 18.06 -6.89 9.49
CA PRO A 150 18.24 -7.19 8.07
C PRO A 150 17.08 -6.64 7.24
N ALA A 151 17.37 -6.04 6.09
CA ALA A 151 16.37 -5.35 5.26
C ALA A 151 15.20 -6.24 4.81
N TYR A 152 15.45 -7.55 4.67
CA TYR A 152 14.48 -8.54 4.21
C TYR A 152 14.45 -9.75 5.15
N PRO A 153 13.26 -10.34 5.38
CA PRO A 153 13.13 -11.59 6.12
C PRO A 153 13.55 -12.80 5.26
N PRO A 154 13.84 -13.95 5.88
CA PRO A 154 14.10 -15.19 5.16
C PRO A 154 12.94 -15.60 4.25
N GLY A 155 13.24 -16.22 3.10
CA GLY A 155 12.24 -16.82 2.21
C GLY A 155 11.59 -15.89 1.18
N TRP A 156 12.01 -14.63 1.10
CA TRP A 156 11.70 -13.73 -0.03
C TRP A 156 12.51 -14.14 -1.28
N LEU A 157 11.93 -13.95 -2.47
CA LEU A 157 12.63 -14.24 -3.72
C LEU A 157 13.38 -13.00 -4.20
N THR A 158 14.58 -13.18 -4.75
CA THR A 158 15.38 -12.08 -5.31
C THR A 158 14.65 -11.33 -6.43
N SER A 159 13.80 -12.03 -7.19
CA SER A 159 12.95 -11.43 -8.23
C SER A 159 11.92 -10.45 -7.69
N ASP A 160 11.47 -10.63 -6.45
CA ASP A 160 10.43 -9.79 -5.83
C ASP A 160 11.01 -8.42 -5.40
N LEU A 161 12.30 -8.38 -5.07
CA LEU A 161 13.00 -7.21 -4.49
C LEU A 161 13.09 -6.01 -5.43
N SER A 162 12.86 -6.18 -6.72
CA SER A 162 12.91 -5.10 -7.72
C SER A 162 11.59 -4.34 -7.85
N TYR A 163 10.51 -4.92 -7.34
CA TYR A 163 9.18 -4.31 -7.40
C TYR A 163 8.87 -3.55 -6.11
N SER A 164 8.01 -2.54 -6.21
CA SER A 164 7.61 -1.72 -5.06
C SER A 164 7.03 -2.50 -3.87
N TYR A 165 6.39 -3.64 -4.10
CA TYR A 165 5.90 -4.50 -3.00
C TYR A 165 7.03 -5.25 -2.26
N GLY A 166 8.23 -5.31 -2.85
CA GLY A 166 9.45 -5.83 -2.23
C GLY A 166 10.35 -4.72 -1.69
N ALA A 167 9.79 -3.55 -1.34
CA ALA A 167 10.56 -2.48 -0.70
C ALA A 167 11.11 -2.92 0.67
N PRO A 168 12.39 -2.64 0.98
CA PRO A 168 13.05 -3.09 2.21
C PRO A 168 12.61 -2.31 3.45
N ILE A 169 12.63 -3.01 4.60
CA ILE A 169 12.73 -2.36 5.90
C ILE A 169 14.10 -1.68 6.00
N ALA A 170 14.14 -0.50 6.62
CA ALA A 170 15.36 0.29 6.72
C ALA A 170 15.36 1.15 7.99
N PRO A 171 16.54 1.67 8.41
CA PRO A 171 16.66 2.59 9.55
C PRO A 171 15.74 3.81 9.41
N LEU A 172 15.58 4.32 8.18
CA LEU A 172 14.66 5.38 7.79
C LEU A 172 13.90 4.90 6.56
N MET A 173 12.57 5.01 6.61
CA MET A 173 11.68 4.67 5.51
C MET A 173 10.99 5.92 5.01
N LEU A 174 11.43 6.46 3.87
CA LEU A 174 10.83 7.64 3.26
C LEU A 174 9.90 7.23 2.12
N ASP A 175 8.64 7.69 2.17
CA ASP A 175 7.62 7.41 1.15
C ASP A 175 7.46 5.91 0.86
N ALA A 176 7.56 5.11 1.93
CA ALA A 176 7.57 3.65 1.90
C ALA A 176 8.72 3.04 1.06
N ASN A 177 9.89 3.68 1.04
CA ASN A 177 11.11 3.23 0.33
C ASN A 177 10.87 2.90 -1.14
N ARG A 178 10.06 3.72 -1.79
CA ARG A 178 9.66 3.51 -3.19
C ARG A 178 9.89 4.77 -4.01
N LEU A 179 10.36 4.55 -5.23
CA LEU A 179 10.56 5.59 -6.22
C LEU A 179 9.56 5.42 -7.36
N THR A 180 8.83 6.49 -7.68
CA THR A 180 8.01 6.54 -8.89
C THR A 180 8.83 7.10 -10.04
N VAL A 181 8.97 6.34 -11.13
CA VAL A 181 9.62 6.75 -12.36
C VAL A 181 8.56 6.89 -13.46
N THR A 182 8.57 8.03 -14.15
CA THR A 182 7.66 8.34 -15.25
C THR A 182 8.44 8.51 -16.54
N VAL A 183 7.99 7.86 -17.61
CA VAL A 183 8.62 7.88 -18.94
C VAL A 183 7.62 8.42 -19.95
N ASN A 184 7.87 9.64 -20.42
CA ASN A 184 7.08 10.33 -21.43
C ASN A 184 7.74 10.18 -22.81
N PRO A 185 6.99 9.97 -23.91
CA PRO A 185 7.57 10.06 -25.24
C PRO A 185 8.01 11.50 -25.55
N GLY A 186 9.06 11.66 -26.34
CA GLY A 186 9.42 12.93 -26.96
C GLY A 186 8.47 13.32 -28.10
N ALA A 187 8.61 14.53 -28.62
CA ALA A 187 7.79 15.07 -29.70
C ALA A 187 7.91 14.29 -31.01
N LYS A 188 9.09 13.76 -31.35
CA LYS A 188 9.34 13.09 -32.63
C LYS A 188 9.92 11.69 -32.49
N VAL A 189 9.67 10.89 -33.52
CA VAL A 189 10.28 9.56 -33.66
C VAL A 189 11.80 9.69 -33.73
N GLY A 190 12.50 8.84 -32.97
CA GLY A 190 13.95 8.81 -32.88
C GLY A 190 14.53 9.65 -31.73
N GLU A 191 13.77 10.61 -31.18
CA GLU A 191 14.21 11.42 -30.04
C GLU A 191 14.24 10.58 -28.75
N PRO A 192 15.14 10.90 -27.79
CA PRO A 192 15.09 10.30 -26.46
C PRO A 192 13.73 10.51 -25.80
N ALA A 193 13.23 9.51 -25.09
CA ALA A 193 12.08 9.70 -24.22
C ALA A 193 12.50 10.51 -22.98
N ILE A 194 11.55 11.19 -22.36
CA ILE A 194 11.77 12.03 -21.18
C ILE A 194 11.50 11.16 -19.95
N VAL A 195 12.54 10.92 -19.14
CA VAL A 195 12.45 10.09 -17.92
C VAL A 195 12.57 11.00 -16.70
N GLU A 196 11.59 10.92 -15.80
CA GLU A 196 11.47 11.77 -14.62
C GLU A 196 11.19 10.93 -13.38
N MET A 197 11.63 11.44 -12.23
CA MET A 197 11.55 10.78 -10.92
C MET A 197 10.86 11.73 -9.94
N GLU A 198 10.05 11.18 -9.04
CA GLU A 198 9.27 11.95 -8.07
C GLU A 198 10.14 12.59 -6.96
N ASP A 199 11.42 12.21 -6.87
CA ASP A 199 12.33 12.70 -5.84
C ASP A 199 13.02 14.03 -6.18
N ASP A 200 12.83 14.57 -7.39
CA ASP A 200 13.56 15.73 -7.91
C ASP A 200 15.09 15.61 -7.72
N ASN A 201 15.62 14.38 -7.80
CA ASN A 201 17.00 14.00 -7.49
C ASN A 201 17.47 14.31 -6.05
N GLU A 202 16.58 14.67 -5.12
CA GLU A 202 16.95 14.92 -3.73
C GLU A 202 17.51 13.67 -3.04
N GLY A 203 17.12 12.47 -3.50
CA GLY A 203 17.62 11.21 -2.96
C GLY A 203 18.91 10.70 -3.59
N GLY A 204 19.55 11.48 -4.45
CA GLY A 204 20.82 11.11 -5.08
C GLY A 204 20.71 9.99 -6.12
N ILE A 205 19.51 9.75 -6.68
CA ILE A 205 19.31 8.75 -7.75
C ILE A 205 20.02 9.21 -9.03
N VAL A 206 20.95 8.40 -9.54
CA VAL A 206 21.64 8.69 -10.81
C VAL A 206 20.89 8.04 -11.97
N LEU A 207 20.33 8.85 -12.87
CA LEU A 207 19.56 8.38 -14.03
C LEU A 207 20.46 8.15 -15.26
N ASN A 208 20.38 6.93 -15.81
CA ASN A 208 20.89 6.53 -17.12
C ASN A 208 19.70 6.24 -18.06
N ASN A 209 19.31 7.25 -18.82
CA ASN A 209 18.19 7.18 -19.76
C ASN A 209 18.64 6.64 -21.13
N GLN A 210 18.11 5.48 -21.52
CA GLN A 210 18.36 4.81 -22.79
C GLN A 210 17.07 4.56 -23.58
N VAL A 211 15.97 5.21 -23.20
CA VAL A 211 14.67 5.03 -23.83
C VAL A 211 14.55 5.95 -25.05
N LYS A 212 14.03 5.41 -26.15
CA LYS A 212 13.76 6.18 -27.38
C LYS A 212 12.28 6.30 -27.67
N THR A 213 11.92 7.34 -28.42
CA THR A 213 10.57 7.55 -28.95
C THR A 213 10.42 6.80 -30.26
N ALA A 214 9.53 5.82 -30.31
CA ALA A 214 9.25 5.00 -31.49
C ALA A 214 8.05 5.53 -32.29
N ALA A 215 7.95 5.13 -33.56
CA ALA A 215 6.82 5.50 -34.42
C ALA A 215 5.48 4.87 -33.97
N ASN A 216 5.53 3.68 -33.39
CA ASN A 216 4.35 2.97 -32.89
C ASN A 216 4.71 2.11 -31.67
N ALA A 217 3.68 1.66 -30.95
CA ALA A 217 3.84 0.92 -29.69
C ALA A 217 4.05 -0.59 -29.88
N LYS A 218 4.01 -1.12 -31.12
CA LYS A 218 4.10 -2.56 -31.37
C LYS A 218 5.52 -3.05 -31.05
N GLY A 219 5.63 -4.01 -30.14
CA GLY A 219 6.92 -4.53 -29.68
C GLY A 219 7.71 -3.55 -28.80
N CYS A 220 7.08 -2.44 -28.41
CA CYS A 220 7.70 -1.37 -27.64
C CYS A 220 7.37 -1.53 -26.16
N GLY A 221 8.40 -1.56 -25.32
CA GLY A 221 8.27 -1.70 -23.87
C GLY A 221 9.40 -1.00 -23.16
N VAL A 222 9.17 -0.64 -21.89
CA VAL A 222 10.15 0.04 -21.05
C VAL A 222 10.62 -0.91 -19.96
N GLY A 223 11.93 -1.09 -19.86
CA GLY A 223 12.59 -1.81 -18.78
C GLY A 223 13.19 -0.84 -17.76
N PHE A 224 13.09 -1.19 -16.48
CA PHE A 224 13.62 -0.41 -15.36
C PHE A 224 14.54 -1.27 -14.51
N THR A 225 15.75 -0.78 -14.25
CA THR A 225 16.70 -1.41 -13.34
C THR A 225 17.21 -0.35 -12.37
N LEU A 226 17.02 -0.58 -11.07
CA LEU A 226 17.67 0.17 -10.00
C LEU A 226 18.66 -0.77 -9.31
N ASP A 227 19.95 -0.42 -9.33
CA ASP A 227 21.02 -1.21 -8.71
C ASP A 227 21.22 -0.86 -7.23
N ASN A 228 22.18 -1.52 -6.57
CA ASN A 228 22.43 -1.37 -5.13
C ASN A 228 23.05 -0.01 -4.77
N GLU A 229 23.63 0.68 -5.74
CA GLU A 229 24.12 2.05 -5.62
C GLU A 229 23.03 3.08 -5.97
N ASN A 230 21.78 2.62 -6.13
CA ASN A 230 20.63 3.42 -6.52
C ASN A 230 20.80 4.14 -7.88
N LYS A 231 21.57 3.56 -8.81
CA LYS A 231 21.63 4.04 -10.20
C LYS A 231 20.48 3.45 -10.99
N LEU A 232 19.66 4.33 -11.54
CA LEU A 232 18.49 3.97 -12.32
C LEU A 232 18.85 3.91 -13.79
N THR A 233 18.78 2.72 -14.39
CA THR A 233 18.84 2.56 -15.85
C THR A 233 17.45 2.29 -16.40
N VAL A 234 17.02 3.09 -17.38
CA VAL A 234 15.74 2.91 -18.08
C VAL A 234 15.99 2.65 -19.56
N ARG A 235 15.45 1.55 -20.09
CA ARG A 235 15.73 1.07 -21.47
C ARG A 235 14.45 0.80 -22.24
N GLY A 236 14.58 0.71 -23.57
CA GLY A 236 13.52 0.31 -24.48
C GLY A 236 12.92 1.49 -25.23
N CYS A 237 11.61 1.52 -25.39
CA CYS A 237 10.96 2.61 -26.11
C CYS A 237 9.55 2.93 -25.60
N VAL A 238 9.06 4.09 -26.00
CA VAL A 238 7.66 4.53 -25.90
C VAL A 238 7.24 5.11 -27.25
N ALA A 239 6.00 4.92 -27.68
CA ALA A 239 5.57 5.47 -28.97
C ALA A 239 5.24 6.96 -28.88
N VAL A 240 5.46 7.70 -29.97
CA VAL A 240 5.00 9.10 -30.07
C VAL A 240 3.49 9.18 -29.78
N GLY A 241 3.10 10.14 -28.94
CA GLY A 241 1.71 10.31 -28.50
C GLY A 241 1.17 9.25 -27.53
N GLN A 242 1.95 8.23 -27.16
CA GLN A 242 1.57 7.26 -26.13
C GLN A 242 1.44 7.94 -24.75
N TRP A 243 0.57 7.40 -23.89
CA TRP A 243 0.58 7.74 -22.48
C TRP A 243 1.91 7.44 -21.80
N ALA A 244 2.26 8.29 -20.83
CA ALA A 244 3.46 8.09 -20.04
C ALA A 244 3.47 6.70 -19.39
N VAL A 245 4.60 5.99 -19.43
CA VAL A 245 4.76 4.74 -18.68
C VAL A 245 5.19 5.12 -17.26
N GLN A 246 4.47 4.63 -16.26
CA GLN A 246 4.83 4.84 -14.86
C GLN A 246 5.15 3.52 -14.19
N GLN A 247 6.28 3.48 -13.50
CA GLN A 247 6.71 2.32 -12.73
C GLN A 247 7.11 2.77 -11.33
N ARG A 248 6.57 2.08 -10.31
CA ARG A 248 7.01 2.25 -8.92
C ARG A 248 8.01 1.15 -8.58
N LEU A 249 9.22 1.55 -8.19
CA LEU A 249 10.36 0.67 -7.89
C LEU A 249 10.62 0.66 -6.38
N ALA A 250 11.19 -0.42 -5.87
CA ALA A 250 11.77 -0.45 -4.53
C ALA A 250 13.15 0.22 -4.56
N ILE A 251 13.41 1.16 -3.63
CA ILE A 251 14.73 1.75 -3.45
C ILE A 251 15.66 0.67 -2.87
N LYS A 252 16.79 0.43 -3.52
CA LYS A 252 17.70 -0.68 -3.17
C LYS A 252 18.55 -0.37 -1.95
N ASN A 253 19.00 0.87 -1.83
CA ASN A 253 19.75 1.36 -0.68
C ASN A 253 19.04 2.56 -0.04
N PRO A 254 18.03 2.33 0.82
CA PRO A 254 17.28 3.40 1.45
C PRO A 254 18.11 4.28 2.38
N LEU A 255 19.20 3.75 2.95
CA LEU A 255 20.06 4.52 3.85
C LEU A 255 20.77 5.64 3.07
N VAL A 256 21.44 5.29 1.96
CA VAL A 256 22.11 6.28 1.08
C VAL A 256 21.10 7.27 0.53
N PHE A 257 19.94 6.77 0.05
CA PHE A 257 18.86 7.63 -0.43
C PHE A 257 18.42 8.66 0.63
N SER A 258 18.28 8.22 1.87
CA SER A 258 17.84 9.08 2.97
C SER A 258 18.94 10.06 3.43
N GLN A 259 20.20 9.66 3.42
CA GLN A 259 21.34 10.53 3.73
C GLN A 259 21.40 11.71 2.75
N GLU A 260 21.31 11.43 1.45
CA GLU A 260 21.26 12.46 0.41
C GLU A 260 20.00 13.33 0.55
N MET A 261 18.85 12.72 0.84
CA MET A 261 17.60 13.46 1.08
C MET A 261 17.73 14.47 2.22
N ILE A 262 18.27 14.04 3.38
CA ILE A 262 18.45 14.91 4.55
C ILE A 262 19.41 16.07 4.21
N LYS A 263 20.54 15.76 3.58
CA LYS A 263 21.54 16.76 3.18
C LYS A 263 20.94 17.80 2.22
N ASN A 264 20.23 17.35 1.19
CA ASN A 264 19.61 18.22 0.19
C ASN A 264 18.46 19.04 0.78
N GLN A 265 17.68 18.49 1.72
CA GLN A 265 16.63 19.24 2.40
C GLN A 265 17.18 20.31 3.35
N LEU A 266 18.28 20.04 4.07
CA LEU A 266 18.99 21.07 4.85
C LEU A 266 19.52 22.19 3.95
N ALA A 267 20.15 21.84 2.83
CA ALA A 267 20.63 22.82 1.86
C ALA A 267 19.50 23.68 1.27
N LYS A 268 18.37 23.07 0.88
CA LYS A 268 17.16 23.79 0.44
C LYS A 268 16.57 24.69 1.53
N ALA A 269 16.76 24.32 2.80
CA ALA A 269 16.40 25.15 3.94
C ALA A 269 17.41 26.29 4.20
N ASN A 270 18.48 26.43 3.41
CA ASN A 270 19.61 27.34 3.66
C ASN A 270 20.30 27.06 5.00
N ILE A 271 20.40 25.78 5.39
CA ILE A 271 21.14 25.33 6.57
C ILE A 271 22.38 24.58 6.09
N THR A 272 23.56 25.12 6.38
CA THR A 272 24.83 24.48 6.01
C THR A 272 25.14 23.32 6.96
N LEU A 273 25.37 22.13 6.44
CA LEU A 273 25.87 20.99 7.21
C LEU A 273 27.37 20.82 6.98
N ASN A 274 28.18 21.05 8.01
CA ASN A 274 29.65 20.89 7.94
C ASN A 274 30.08 19.43 8.18
N GLY A 275 29.30 18.66 8.92
CA GLY A 275 29.52 17.23 9.13
C GLY A 275 28.89 16.34 8.06
N GLN A 276 28.61 15.09 8.42
CA GLN A 276 27.99 14.09 7.57
C GLN A 276 26.64 13.62 8.13
N VAL A 277 25.82 13.03 7.26
CA VAL A 277 24.62 12.29 7.68
C VAL A 277 25.00 10.81 7.82
N GLN A 278 24.84 10.20 9.00
CA GLN A 278 25.26 8.82 9.24
C GLN A 278 24.40 8.14 10.31
N LEU A 279 24.50 6.81 10.45
CA LEU A 279 23.86 6.10 11.56
C LEU A 279 24.56 6.46 12.88
N GLY A 280 23.80 6.58 13.96
CA GLY A 280 24.36 6.79 15.30
C GLY A 280 23.29 6.79 16.38
N LYS A 281 23.72 6.73 17.64
CA LYS A 281 22.81 6.80 18.80
C LYS A 281 22.87 8.18 19.43
N ALA A 282 21.70 8.69 19.81
CA ALA A 282 21.63 9.92 20.59
C ALA A 282 22.18 9.69 22.01
N PRO A 283 22.98 10.62 22.54
CA PRO A 283 23.38 10.57 23.93
C PRO A 283 22.16 10.80 24.84
N VAL A 284 22.20 10.20 26.02
CA VAL A 284 21.18 10.45 27.06
C VAL A 284 21.16 11.95 27.38
N GLY A 285 19.96 12.52 27.45
CA GLY A 285 19.76 13.95 27.74
C GLY A 285 19.88 14.87 26.52
N SER A 286 19.84 14.35 25.29
CA SER A 286 19.72 15.21 24.11
C SER A 286 18.44 16.07 24.15
N LEU A 287 18.59 17.34 23.78
CA LEU A 287 17.52 18.33 23.79
C LEU A 287 16.58 18.13 22.61
N LEU A 288 15.31 17.87 22.89
CA LEU A 288 14.27 17.69 21.88
C LEU A 288 13.95 19.02 21.18
N ILE A 289 14.08 19.06 19.85
CA ILE A 289 13.76 20.22 19.00
C ILE A 289 12.35 20.10 18.42
N ALA A 290 12.02 18.95 17.85
CA ALA A 290 10.73 18.74 17.17
C ALA A 290 10.25 17.29 17.29
N THR A 291 8.94 17.10 17.20
CA THR A 291 8.30 15.79 17.14
C THR A 291 7.23 15.80 16.06
N GLU A 292 7.20 14.73 15.29
CA GLU A 292 6.21 14.41 14.28
C GLU A 292 5.60 13.04 14.63
N TYR A 293 4.31 12.87 14.36
CA TYR A 293 3.57 11.68 14.74
C TYR A 293 2.84 11.09 13.53
N SER A 294 3.04 9.80 13.32
CA SER A 294 2.28 9.05 12.31
C SER A 294 0.77 9.14 12.52
N LYS A 295 0.03 8.67 11.52
CA LYS A 295 -1.37 8.26 11.73
C LYS A 295 -1.48 7.22 12.85
N PRO A 296 -2.62 7.12 13.54
CA PRO A 296 -2.81 6.09 14.56
C PRO A 296 -2.82 4.70 13.91
N VAL A 297 -2.41 3.66 14.67
CA VAL A 297 -2.32 2.27 14.18
C VAL A 297 -3.63 1.79 13.55
N SER A 298 -4.79 2.19 14.08
CA SER A 298 -6.10 1.90 13.47
C SER A 298 -6.21 2.35 11.99
N GLN A 299 -5.60 3.48 11.62
CA GLN A 299 -5.53 3.96 10.24
C GLN A 299 -4.38 3.33 9.46
N LEU A 300 -3.21 3.13 10.07
CA LEU A 300 -2.08 2.44 9.43
C LEU A 300 -2.44 1.01 9.05
N MET A 301 -3.24 0.32 9.86
CA MET A 301 -3.79 -0.99 9.56
C MET A 301 -4.70 -0.96 8.33
N ALA A 302 -5.49 0.10 8.13
CA ALA A 302 -6.28 0.26 6.90
C ALA A 302 -5.39 0.56 5.68
N ASP A 303 -4.36 1.40 5.85
CA ASP A 303 -3.31 1.64 4.85
C ASP A 303 -2.47 0.38 4.57
N THR A 304 -2.54 -0.65 5.43
CA THR A 304 -1.91 -1.97 5.26
C THR A 304 -2.85 -2.97 4.58
N LEU A 305 -4.01 -3.25 5.17
CA LEU A 305 -4.90 -4.33 4.78
C LEU A 305 -5.63 -4.06 3.46
N LYS A 306 -6.09 -2.82 3.21
CA LYS A 306 -6.83 -2.47 1.98
C LYS A 306 -5.96 -2.56 0.73
N PRO A 307 -4.80 -1.88 0.62
CA PRO A 307 -3.93 -2.01 -0.53
C PRO A 307 -3.02 -3.24 -0.46
N SER A 308 -2.98 -3.95 0.68
CA SER A 308 -2.09 -5.09 0.94
C SER A 308 -0.60 -4.71 0.99
N ASP A 309 -0.27 -3.61 1.64
CA ASP A 309 1.09 -3.07 1.67
C ASP A 309 2.04 -3.94 2.52
N ASN A 310 3.11 -4.46 1.92
CA ASN A 310 4.05 -5.35 2.61
C ASN A 310 4.94 -4.61 3.61
N LEU A 311 5.45 -3.43 3.24
CA LEU A 311 6.38 -2.69 4.09
C LEU A 311 5.70 -2.24 5.39
N TYR A 312 4.42 -1.83 5.29
CA TYR A 312 3.65 -1.45 6.47
C TYR A 312 3.43 -2.65 7.40
N ALA A 313 3.00 -3.79 6.86
CA ALA A 313 2.76 -4.99 7.68
C ALA A 313 4.04 -5.48 8.37
N ASP A 314 5.16 -5.44 7.66
CA ASP A 314 6.45 -5.89 8.17
C ASP A 314 7.02 -4.94 9.24
N SER A 315 6.86 -3.63 9.05
CA SER A 315 7.20 -2.64 10.07
C SER A 315 6.34 -2.80 11.32
N LEU A 316 5.01 -2.86 11.17
CA LEU A 316 4.09 -3.05 12.30
C LEU A 316 4.35 -4.36 13.04
N TYR A 317 4.68 -5.43 12.31
CA TYR A 317 5.05 -6.73 12.87
C TYR A 317 6.31 -6.66 13.75
N LEU A 318 7.40 -6.08 13.24
CA LEU A 318 8.64 -5.89 14.00
C LEU A 318 8.44 -4.96 15.18
N HIS A 319 7.65 -3.89 15.01
CA HIS A 319 7.39 -2.91 16.06
C HIS A 319 6.52 -3.47 17.18
N ALA A 320 5.51 -4.27 16.84
CA ALA A 320 4.71 -5.01 17.82
C ALA A 320 5.57 -5.98 18.63
N ALA A 321 6.44 -6.73 17.95
CA ALA A 321 7.36 -7.65 18.61
C ALA A 321 8.34 -6.90 19.54
N ALA A 322 8.88 -5.76 19.08
CA ALA A 322 9.75 -4.92 19.88
C ALA A 322 9.04 -4.34 21.11
N LYS A 323 7.78 -3.90 20.97
CA LYS A 323 6.95 -3.43 22.09
C LYS A 323 6.75 -4.51 23.15
N LEU A 324 6.44 -5.74 22.73
CA LEU A 324 6.21 -6.88 23.62
C LEU A 324 7.49 -7.35 24.30
N LYS A 325 8.63 -7.29 23.60
CA LYS A 325 9.92 -7.70 24.12
C LYS A 325 10.59 -6.63 25.00
N GLY A 326 10.28 -5.35 24.76
CA GLY A 326 10.87 -4.19 25.42
C GLY A 326 12.07 -3.56 24.67
N PHE A 327 12.51 -4.15 23.56
CA PHE A 327 13.62 -3.67 22.74
C PHE A 327 13.50 -4.18 21.29
N ALA A 328 14.26 -3.59 20.36
CA ALA A 328 14.22 -3.95 18.94
C ALA A 328 14.62 -5.40 18.69
N VAL A 329 13.91 -6.08 17.78
CA VAL A 329 14.14 -7.49 17.42
C VAL A 329 14.37 -7.64 15.92
N ASN A 330 15.10 -8.68 15.52
CA ASN A 330 15.18 -9.10 14.13
C ASN A 330 14.02 -10.03 13.76
N TRP A 331 13.95 -10.47 12.49
CA TRP A 331 12.90 -11.36 11.98
C TRP A 331 12.76 -12.70 12.73
N ASN A 332 13.90 -13.35 13.03
CA ASN A 332 13.91 -14.65 13.70
C ASN A 332 13.42 -14.53 15.14
N ASP A 333 13.78 -13.44 15.81
CA ASP A 333 13.39 -13.16 17.19
C ASP A 333 11.95 -12.64 17.30
N ALA A 334 11.43 -11.97 16.28
CA ALA A 334 10.06 -11.48 16.23
C ALA A 334 9.02 -12.62 16.16
N GLN A 335 9.32 -13.67 15.38
CA GLN A 335 8.43 -14.82 15.19
C GLN A 335 7.91 -15.47 16.48
N PRO A 336 8.78 -15.97 17.39
CA PRO A 336 8.30 -16.60 18.62
C PRO A 336 7.57 -15.61 19.52
N VAL A 337 7.96 -14.33 19.53
CA VAL A 337 7.29 -13.29 20.33
C VAL A 337 5.84 -13.10 19.88
N ILE A 338 5.62 -12.86 18.58
CA ILE A 338 4.28 -12.62 18.04
C ILE A 338 3.40 -13.86 18.14
N LYS A 339 3.96 -15.03 17.82
CA LYS A 339 3.25 -16.31 17.88
C LYS A 339 2.77 -16.63 19.31
N ASN A 340 3.66 -16.55 20.29
CA ASN A 340 3.32 -16.82 21.69
C ASN A 340 2.33 -15.78 22.22
N PHE A 341 2.50 -14.51 21.86
CA PHE A 341 1.56 -13.45 22.24
C PHE A 341 0.16 -13.74 21.70
N LEU A 342 0.01 -14.04 20.42
CA LEU A 342 -1.30 -14.39 19.84
C LEU A 342 -1.90 -15.65 20.45
N GLU A 343 -1.10 -16.70 20.70
CA GLU A 343 -1.57 -17.91 21.40
C GLU A 343 -2.11 -17.57 22.79
N GLN A 344 -1.42 -16.73 23.56
CA GLN A 344 -1.88 -16.28 24.88
C GLN A 344 -3.15 -15.42 24.83
N GLN A 345 -3.27 -14.52 23.84
CA GLN A 345 -4.44 -13.65 23.71
C GLN A 345 -5.68 -14.39 23.21
N THR A 346 -5.49 -15.41 22.37
CA THR A 346 -6.60 -16.04 21.61
C THR A 346 -6.92 -17.46 22.04
N GLY A 347 -5.97 -18.17 22.67
CA GLY A 347 -6.05 -19.60 22.96
C GLY A 347 -5.86 -20.51 21.74
N ILE A 348 -5.47 -19.96 20.58
CA ILE A 348 -5.25 -20.72 19.35
C ILE A 348 -3.85 -21.33 19.36
N ASP A 349 -3.75 -22.66 19.18
CA ASP A 349 -2.45 -23.35 19.06
C ASP A 349 -1.75 -22.95 17.75
N PHE A 350 -0.63 -22.25 17.88
CA PHE A 350 0.22 -21.88 16.76
C PHE A 350 1.52 -22.69 16.68
N LYS A 351 1.74 -23.72 17.52
CA LYS A 351 3.01 -24.47 17.62
C LYS A 351 3.56 -24.92 16.26
N LYS A 352 2.70 -25.38 15.35
CA LYS A 352 3.08 -25.80 13.98
C LYS A 352 3.06 -24.69 12.93
N ALA A 353 2.56 -23.50 13.25
CA ALA A 353 2.58 -22.35 12.35
C ALA A 353 3.97 -21.68 12.32
N ILE A 354 4.28 -21.04 11.19
CA ILE A 354 5.52 -20.32 10.91
C ILE A 354 5.16 -18.90 10.47
N PHE A 355 5.64 -17.89 11.22
CA PHE A 355 5.39 -16.47 11.01
C PHE A 355 6.75 -15.80 10.72
N THR A 356 7.28 -16.05 9.52
CA THR A 356 8.60 -15.55 9.12
C THR A 356 8.61 -14.03 8.92
N ASP A 357 7.50 -13.47 8.45
CA ASP A 357 7.29 -12.04 8.25
C ASP A 357 5.84 -11.64 8.57
N GLY A 358 5.55 -10.33 8.57
CA GLY A 358 4.18 -9.83 8.75
C GLY A 358 3.41 -9.78 7.43
N SER A 359 4.10 -9.54 6.32
CA SER A 359 3.49 -9.30 5.03
C SER A 359 2.94 -10.55 4.34
N GLY A 360 3.47 -11.73 4.65
CA GLY A 360 3.14 -12.98 3.99
C GLY A 360 3.85 -13.18 2.66
N LEU A 361 4.87 -12.39 2.33
CA LEU A 361 5.62 -12.53 1.08
C LEU A 361 6.68 -13.65 1.18
N SER A 362 7.15 -13.97 2.38
CA SER A 362 8.02 -15.13 2.59
C SER A 362 7.30 -16.43 2.25
N ARG A 363 7.99 -17.28 1.46
CA ARG A 363 7.56 -18.64 1.14
C ARG A 363 7.63 -19.60 2.33
N TYR A 364 8.25 -19.19 3.44
CA TYR A 364 8.39 -20.00 4.64
C TYR A 364 7.21 -19.86 5.61
N ASN A 365 6.39 -18.83 5.43
CA ASN A 365 5.16 -18.67 6.21
C ASN A 365 4.25 -19.88 6.03
N LEU A 366 3.70 -20.40 7.13
CA LEU A 366 2.77 -21.53 7.13
C LEU A 366 1.71 -21.33 8.20
N VAL A 367 0.45 -21.39 7.80
CA VAL A 367 -0.73 -21.39 8.71
C VAL A 367 -1.77 -22.36 8.19
N THR A 368 -2.73 -22.74 9.03
CA THR A 368 -3.85 -23.60 8.62
C THR A 368 -5.13 -22.78 8.36
N PRO A 369 -6.05 -23.29 7.51
CA PRO A 369 -7.41 -22.77 7.44
C PRO A 369 -8.11 -22.68 8.80
N GLU A 370 -7.95 -23.69 9.66
CA GLU A 370 -8.57 -23.73 11.00
C GLU A 370 -8.01 -22.64 11.91
N GLN A 371 -6.70 -22.40 11.92
CA GLN A 371 -6.07 -21.31 12.67
C GLN A 371 -6.59 -19.94 12.20
N THR A 372 -6.74 -19.77 10.88
CA THR A 372 -7.24 -18.53 10.29
C THR A 372 -8.70 -18.29 10.67
N ILE A 373 -9.56 -19.31 10.59
CA ILE A 373 -10.96 -19.21 11.04
C ILE A 373 -11.05 -18.96 12.52
N SER A 374 -10.23 -19.61 13.34
CA SER A 374 -10.23 -19.42 14.79
C SER A 374 -9.88 -17.98 15.15
N LEU A 375 -8.90 -17.39 14.45
CA LEU A 375 -8.56 -15.97 14.61
C LEU A 375 -9.74 -15.08 14.21
N LEU A 376 -10.36 -15.30 13.04
CA LEU A 376 -11.51 -14.50 12.59
C LEU A 376 -12.70 -14.62 13.55
N LYS A 377 -12.98 -15.81 14.09
CA LYS A 377 -14.00 -16.02 15.12
C LYS A 377 -13.69 -15.21 16.37
N PHE A 378 -12.45 -15.30 16.87
CA PHE A 378 -12.01 -14.52 18.03
C PHE A 378 -12.16 -13.01 17.80
N LEU A 379 -11.68 -12.53 16.65
CA LEU A 379 -11.72 -11.11 16.28
C LEU A 379 -13.13 -10.57 16.07
N TYR A 380 -14.12 -11.42 15.83
CA TYR A 380 -15.52 -11.02 15.70
C TYR A 380 -16.27 -11.09 17.04
N GLN A 381 -16.01 -12.13 17.85
CA GLN A 381 -16.84 -12.44 19.01
C GLN A 381 -16.29 -11.90 20.33
N ARG A 382 -14.96 -11.77 20.46
CA ARG A 382 -14.29 -11.54 21.74
C ARG A 382 -13.39 -10.30 21.77
N PHE A 383 -12.97 -9.81 20.61
CA PHE A 383 -12.00 -8.73 20.56
C PHE A 383 -12.67 -7.35 20.71
N PRO A 384 -12.26 -6.51 21.69
CA PRO A 384 -12.90 -5.21 21.91
C PRO A 384 -12.85 -4.25 20.72
N LEU A 385 -11.84 -4.39 19.84
CA LEU A 385 -11.65 -3.56 18.65
C LEU A 385 -12.08 -4.29 17.37
N SER A 386 -13.11 -5.13 17.48
CA SER A 386 -13.69 -5.90 16.35
C SER A 386 -14.04 -4.98 15.18
N TYR A 387 -14.66 -3.83 15.46
CA TYR A 387 -15.12 -2.91 14.42
C TYR A 387 -13.95 -2.27 13.65
N GLU A 388 -12.92 -1.81 14.34
CA GLU A 388 -11.71 -1.21 13.76
C GLU A 388 -11.00 -2.22 12.85
N TYR A 389 -10.86 -3.46 13.32
CA TYR A 389 -10.20 -4.53 12.56
C TYR A 389 -10.99 -4.89 11.30
N ILE A 390 -12.29 -5.18 11.44
CA ILE A 390 -13.17 -5.56 10.31
C ILE A 390 -13.30 -4.39 9.31
N ALA A 391 -13.27 -3.15 9.80
CA ALA A 391 -13.32 -1.94 8.98
C ALA A 391 -12.12 -1.80 8.04
N ALA A 392 -10.93 -2.20 8.50
CA ALA A 392 -9.69 -2.11 7.73
C ALA A 392 -9.59 -3.14 6.60
N LEU A 393 -10.41 -4.20 6.62
CA LEU A 393 -10.44 -5.18 5.53
C LEU A 393 -10.98 -4.56 4.21
N PRO A 394 -10.49 -5.01 3.04
CA PRO A 394 -11.08 -4.68 1.75
C PRO A 394 -12.57 -5.06 1.67
N ILE A 395 -13.37 -4.26 0.98
CA ILE A 395 -14.81 -4.43 0.79
C ILE A 395 -15.11 -4.79 -0.67
N SER A 396 -15.87 -5.87 -0.89
CA SER A 396 -16.30 -6.32 -2.22
C SER A 396 -16.87 -5.20 -3.08
N GLY A 397 -16.31 -5.03 -4.27
CA GLY A 397 -16.79 -4.12 -5.30
C GLY A 397 -16.70 -2.64 -4.93
N ARG A 398 -15.98 -2.28 -3.86
CA ARG A 398 -15.87 -0.89 -3.38
C ARG A 398 -14.45 -0.41 -3.24
N ASP A 399 -13.60 -1.14 -2.51
CA ASP A 399 -12.33 -0.60 -2.03
C ASP A 399 -11.22 -1.67 -1.96
N GLY A 400 -9.97 -1.22 -1.77
CA GLY A 400 -8.80 -2.09 -1.66
C GLY A 400 -8.64 -3.11 -2.80
N THR A 401 -8.08 -4.28 -2.47
CA THR A 401 -7.87 -5.39 -3.43
C THR A 401 -9.14 -6.11 -3.89
N LEU A 402 -10.30 -5.78 -3.31
CA LEU A 402 -11.62 -6.30 -3.71
C LEU A 402 -12.44 -5.30 -4.55
N GLN A 403 -11.95 -4.08 -4.79
CA GLN A 403 -12.66 -3.04 -5.53
C GLN A 403 -13.20 -3.49 -6.90
N LYS A 404 -12.48 -4.38 -7.59
CA LYS A 404 -12.85 -4.89 -8.92
C LYS A 404 -13.52 -6.27 -8.90
N ARG A 405 -13.74 -6.88 -7.73
CA ARG A 405 -14.36 -8.20 -7.56
C ARG A 405 -15.74 -8.04 -6.93
N PHE A 406 -16.68 -8.96 -7.21
CA PHE A 406 -18.00 -9.00 -6.57
C PHE A 406 -18.81 -7.69 -6.73
N LYS A 407 -18.94 -7.19 -7.96
CA LYS A 407 -19.54 -5.87 -8.25
C LYS A 407 -21.06 -5.89 -8.47
N ILE A 408 -21.68 -7.06 -8.59
CA ILE A 408 -23.13 -7.13 -8.81
C ILE A 408 -23.88 -6.78 -7.51
N PRO A 409 -25.13 -6.28 -7.60
CA PRO A 409 -25.87 -5.80 -6.43
C PRO A 409 -25.98 -6.79 -5.27
N THR A 410 -26.08 -8.09 -5.56
CA THR A 410 -26.19 -9.17 -4.57
C THR A 410 -24.85 -9.57 -3.92
N GLN A 411 -23.74 -8.95 -4.30
CA GLN A 411 -22.40 -9.29 -3.80
C GLN A 411 -21.61 -8.06 -3.32
N GLN A 412 -21.88 -6.89 -3.90
CA GLN A 412 -21.15 -5.66 -3.60
C GLN A 412 -21.42 -5.18 -2.17
N GLY A 413 -20.35 -5.01 -1.39
CA GLY A 413 -20.44 -4.65 0.03
C GLY A 413 -20.70 -5.82 0.99
N PHE A 414 -21.00 -7.02 0.49
CA PHE A 414 -21.34 -8.20 1.29
C PHE A 414 -20.14 -9.09 1.64
N VAL A 415 -18.91 -8.74 1.21
CA VAL A 415 -17.68 -9.45 1.58
C VAL A 415 -16.67 -8.45 2.11
N ARG A 416 -16.12 -8.73 3.30
CA ARG A 416 -14.99 -8.02 3.90
C ARG A 416 -13.87 -9.00 4.13
N ALA A 417 -12.86 -9.01 3.28
CA ALA A 417 -11.86 -10.06 3.29
C ALA A 417 -10.49 -9.61 2.81
N LYS A 418 -9.47 -10.20 3.41
CA LYS A 418 -8.09 -10.04 2.97
C LYS A 418 -7.79 -11.01 1.84
N THR A 419 -7.17 -10.48 0.78
CA THR A 419 -6.67 -11.27 -0.35
C THR A 419 -5.19 -11.61 -0.16
N GLY A 420 -4.77 -12.77 -0.65
CA GLY A 420 -3.36 -13.10 -0.90
C GLY A 420 -3.16 -13.66 -2.30
N THR A 421 -2.07 -13.27 -2.97
CA THR A 421 -1.77 -13.71 -4.34
C THR A 421 -0.25 -13.70 -4.56
N MET A 422 0.30 -14.85 -4.95
CA MET A 422 1.69 -15.03 -5.36
C MET A 422 1.75 -16.10 -6.45
N THR A 423 2.87 -16.25 -7.15
CA THR A 423 3.05 -17.35 -8.11
C THR A 423 2.76 -18.69 -7.46
N GLY A 424 1.69 -19.37 -7.93
CA GLY A 424 1.24 -20.66 -7.43
C GLY A 424 0.37 -20.63 -6.17
N MET A 425 0.02 -19.46 -5.63
CA MET A 425 -0.79 -19.32 -4.42
C MET A 425 -1.90 -18.27 -4.55
N ASN A 426 -3.11 -18.62 -4.15
CA ASN A 426 -4.24 -17.72 -4.01
C ASN A 426 -4.92 -17.94 -2.67
N SER A 427 -5.24 -16.86 -1.95
CA SER A 427 -5.97 -16.96 -0.70
C SER A 427 -6.97 -15.82 -0.54
N LEU A 428 -8.05 -16.10 0.20
CA LEU A 428 -9.06 -15.12 0.57
C LEU A 428 -9.67 -15.55 1.91
N SER A 429 -9.60 -14.70 2.91
CA SER A 429 -10.19 -14.98 4.22
C SER A 429 -10.80 -13.73 4.83
N GLY A 430 -11.92 -13.89 5.53
CA GLY A 430 -12.62 -12.79 6.18
C GLY A 430 -14.08 -13.14 6.45
N TYR A 431 -14.95 -12.16 6.26
CA TYR A 431 -16.37 -12.24 6.58
C TYR A 431 -17.21 -12.06 5.32
N LEU A 432 -18.31 -12.80 5.24
CA LEU A 432 -19.33 -12.65 4.22
C LEU A 432 -20.72 -12.58 4.86
N TYR A 433 -21.61 -11.80 4.27
CA TYR A 433 -22.98 -11.64 4.74
C TYR A 433 -23.92 -12.32 3.74
N SER A 434 -24.57 -13.40 4.15
CA SER A 434 -25.42 -14.21 3.27
C SER A 434 -26.75 -13.52 2.94
N ALA A 435 -27.46 -14.04 1.94
CA ALA A 435 -28.74 -13.50 1.49
C ALA A 435 -29.82 -13.41 2.58
N ASN A 436 -29.77 -14.28 3.61
CA ASN A 436 -30.68 -14.25 4.75
C ASN A 436 -30.16 -13.46 5.96
N GLY A 437 -29.01 -12.79 5.83
CA GLY A 437 -28.43 -11.91 6.85
C GLY A 437 -27.50 -12.58 7.86
N HIS A 438 -27.17 -13.86 7.69
CA HIS A 438 -26.18 -14.53 8.54
C HIS A 438 -24.78 -13.99 8.23
N THR A 439 -23.94 -13.89 9.27
CA THR A 439 -22.54 -13.53 9.10
C THR A 439 -21.70 -14.80 9.10
N LEU A 440 -21.02 -15.10 7.99
CA LEU A 440 -20.13 -16.25 7.92
C LEU A 440 -18.67 -15.77 7.96
N ALA A 441 -17.83 -16.49 8.71
CA ALA A 441 -16.38 -16.40 8.60
C ALA A 441 -15.88 -17.49 7.65
N PHE A 442 -14.95 -17.15 6.78
CA PHE A 442 -14.37 -18.09 5.82
C PHE A 442 -12.86 -17.90 5.70
N ALA A 443 -12.15 -19.00 5.44
CA ALA A 443 -10.75 -19.00 5.07
C ALA A 443 -10.52 -19.97 3.93
N MET A 444 -9.93 -19.50 2.83
CA MET A 444 -9.66 -20.29 1.62
C MET A 444 -8.20 -20.11 1.20
N PHE A 445 -7.50 -21.22 1.01
CA PHE A 445 -6.08 -21.27 0.63
C PHE A 445 -5.87 -22.27 -0.51
N ILE A 446 -5.36 -21.79 -1.64
CA ILE A 446 -4.96 -22.61 -2.78
C ILE A 446 -3.46 -22.47 -2.96
N ASN A 447 -2.73 -23.59 -2.92
CA ASN A 447 -1.28 -23.62 -3.14
C ASN A 447 -0.90 -24.63 -4.23
N ARG A 448 0.29 -24.45 -4.84
CA ARG A 448 0.88 -25.38 -5.81
C ARG A 448 0.06 -25.55 -7.08
N VAL A 449 -0.55 -24.48 -7.56
CA VAL A 449 -1.22 -24.45 -8.86
C VAL A 449 -0.27 -23.90 -9.91
N PRO A 450 0.18 -24.70 -10.90
CA PRO A 450 1.04 -24.20 -11.98
C PRO A 450 0.37 -23.07 -12.76
N GLY A 451 1.12 -22.02 -13.11
CA GLY A 451 0.61 -20.89 -13.92
C GLY A 451 1.10 -19.52 -13.46
N LYS A 452 0.57 -18.46 -14.10
CA LYS A 452 0.88 -17.05 -13.78
C LYS A 452 0.42 -16.67 -12.35
N SER A 453 0.99 -15.62 -11.76
CA SER A 453 0.77 -15.19 -10.38
C SER A 453 -0.70 -14.89 -10.00
N ALA A 454 -1.56 -14.52 -10.95
CA ALA A 454 -2.99 -14.36 -10.69
C ALA A 454 -3.74 -15.71 -10.56
N GLY A 455 -3.19 -16.79 -11.12
CA GLY A 455 -3.62 -18.19 -11.02
C GLY A 455 -5.05 -18.51 -11.50
N PRO A 456 -5.35 -19.75 -11.94
CA PRO A 456 -6.74 -20.20 -12.12
C PRO A 456 -7.47 -20.38 -10.76
N GLY A 457 -6.81 -20.17 -9.62
CA GLY A 457 -7.41 -20.29 -8.29
C GLY A 457 -8.35 -19.14 -7.91
N ARG A 458 -8.12 -17.91 -8.41
CA ARG A 458 -9.00 -16.76 -8.07
C ARG A 458 -10.45 -16.95 -8.54
N PRO A 459 -10.72 -17.35 -9.79
CA PRO A 459 -12.10 -17.65 -10.23
C PRO A 459 -12.80 -18.69 -9.36
N LEU A 460 -12.08 -19.74 -8.93
CA LEU A 460 -12.64 -20.76 -8.03
C LEU A 460 -13.01 -20.17 -6.65
N ILE A 461 -12.10 -19.39 -6.04
CA ILE A 461 -12.38 -18.69 -4.77
C ILE A 461 -13.60 -17.76 -4.90
N ASP A 462 -13.70 -17.02 -6.02
CA ASP A 462 -14.83 -16.11 -6.27
C ASP A 462 -16.15 -16.86 -6.47
N ALA A 463 -16.12 -18.01 -7.14
CA ALA A 463 -17.28 -18.87 -7.29
C ALA A 463 -17.74 -19.46 -5.95
N LEU A 464 -16.80 -19.91 -5.12
CA LEU A 464 -17.09 -20.40 -3.76
C LEU A 464 -17.70 -19.30 -2.89
N CYS A 465 -17.12 -18.09 -2.89
CA CYS A 465 -17.71 -16.95 -2.16
C CYS A 465 -19.13 -16.63 -2.68
N THR A 466 -19.33 -16.66 -3.99
CA THR A 466 -20.65 -16.46 -4.60
C THR A 466 -21.66 -17.50 -4.14
N TYR A 467 -21.25 -18.77 -4.08
CA TYR A 467 -22.08 -19.85 -3.55
C TYR A 467 -22.51 -19.56 -2.11
N PHE A 468 -21.57 -19.22 -1.21
CA PHE A 468 -21.87 -18.95 0.19
C PHE A 468 -22.70 -17.68 0.42
N LEU A 469 -22.54 -16.65 -0.42
CA LEU A 469 -23.40 -15.45 -0.38
C LEU A 469 -24.88 -15.78 -0.66
N GLN A 470 -25.14 -16.82 -1.45
CA GLN A 470 -26.50 -17.25 -1.81
C GLN A 470 -27.11 -18.23 -0.79
N GLN A 471 -26.32 -18.76 0.15
CA GLN A 471 -26.83 -19.75 1.10
C GLN A 471 -27.76 -19.12 2.14
N SER A 472 -28.66 -19.94 2.67
CA SER A 472 -29.51 -19.60 3.82
C SER A 472 -29.34 -20.67 4.90
N PRO A 473 -28.23 -20.67 5.66
CA PRO A 473 -28.09 -21.54 6.82
C PRO A 473 -29.24 -21.21 7.81
N VAL A 474 -29.93 -22.25 8.27
CA VAL A 474 -31.16 -22.33 9.10
C VAL A 474 -31.84 -21.01 9.50
N SER A 475 -33.13 -20.87 9.16
CA SER A 475 -33.96 -19.74 9.55
C SER A 475 -34.25 -19.72 11.07
N SER A 476 -33.49 -18.97 11.86
CA SER A 476 -34.05 -18.44 13.10
C SER A 476 -34.55 -17.02 12.83
N ARG A 477 -35.85 -16.76 13.04
CA ARG A 477 -36.46 -15.43 12.84
C ARG A 477 -35.82 -14.33 13.72
N LEU A 478 -34.96 -14.69 14.67
CA LEU A 478 -34.25 -13.79 15.58
C LEU A 478 -32.93 -13.23 15.00
N ALA A 479 -32.39 -13.80 13.92
CA ALA A 479 -31.11 -13.36 13.34
C ALA A 479 -31.15 -11.97 12.66
N ARG A 480 -32.35 -11.38 12.46
CA ARG A 480 -32.52 -10.06 11.82
C ARG A 480 -32.22 -8.85 12.71
N VAL A 481 -31.92 -9.04 13.99
CA VAL A 481 -31.89 -7.92 14.96
C VAL A 481 -30.52 -7.23 15.05
N PHE A 482 -29.43 -7.79 14.50
CA PHE A 482 -28.10 -7.17 14.58
C PHE A 482 -27.47 -6.93 13.22
N ALA A 483 -27.99 -5.93 12.50
CA ALA A 483 -27.23 -5.27 11.44
C ALA A 483 -27.14 -3.73 11.65
N PRO A 484 -26.50 -3.23 12.73
CA PRO A 484 -26.18 -1.81 12.82
C PRO A 484 -24.73 -1.62 12.36
N HIS A 485 -24.52 -1.49 11.06
CA HIS A 485 -23.22 -1.04 10.56
C HIS A 485 -23.41 0.21 9.71
N SER A 486 -23.86 1.29 10.35
CA SER A 486 -23.51 2.62 9.88
C SER A 486 -21.99 2.69 9.80
N ARG A 487 -21.44 3.08 8.64
CA ARG A 487 -20.00 3.24 8.47
C ARG A 487 -19.48 4.19 9.54
N ILE A 488 -18.52 3.73 10.34
CA ILE A 488 -17.78 4.62 11.25
C ILE A 488 -17.08 5.67 10.39
N LYS A 489 -17.08 6.94 10.82
CA LYS A 489 -16.56 8.11 10.08
C LYS A 489 -15.16 7.92 9.48
N PHE A 490 -14.32 7.06 10.05
CA PHE A 490 -13.00 6.76 9.47
C PHE A 490 -13.08 5.91 8.18
N GLN A 491 -14.11 5.08 8.00
CA GLN A 491 -14.34 4.22 6.83
C GLN A 491 -14.78 4.99 5.57
N SER A 492 -15.16 6.27 5.70
CA SER A 492 -15.43 7.14 4.56
C SER A 492 -14.17 7.82 4.03
N ASN A 493 -13.08 7.83 4.81
CA ASN A 493 -11.84 8.44 4.34
C ASN A 493 -11.11 7.45 3.41
N PRO A 494 -10.74 7.87 2.20
CA PRO A 494 -9.95 7.03 1.30
C PRO A 494 -8.58 6.74 1.90
N THR A 495 -8.09 5.50 1.74
CA THR A 495 -6.70 5.15 2.10
C THR A 495 -5.69 5.91 1.25
N GLN A 496 -4.43 5.99 1.68
CA GLN A 496 -3.39 6.67 0.89
C GLN A 496 -3.28 6.10 -0.52
N GLY A 497 -3.31 4.77 -0.63
CA GLY A 497 -3.29 4.10 -1.93
C GLY A 497 -4.51 4.41 -2.81
N GLU A 498 -5.68 4.67 -2.21
CA GLU A 498 -6.90 5.02 -2.95
C GLU A 498 -6.89 6.46 -3.41
N VAL A 499 -6.45 7.38 -2.55
CA VAL A 499 -6.23 8.79 -2.92
C VAL A 499 -5.26 8.86 -4.10
N GLN A 500 -4.11 8.17 -4.01
CA GLN A 500 -3.11 8.14 -5.07
C GLN A 500 -3.68 7.59 -6.40
N ARG A 501 -4.43 6.48 -6.35
CA ARG A 501 -5.05 5.90 -7.56
C ARG A 501 -6.13 6.80 -8.16
N ALA A 502 -7.00 7.38 -7.35
CA ALA A 502 -8.07 8.27 -7.81
C ALA A 502 -7.48 9.54 -8.44
N HIS A 503 -6.47 10.13 -7.79
CA HIS A 503 -5.73 11.26 -8.31
C HIS A 503 -5.06 10.92 -9.65
N GLN A 504 -4.32 9.81 -9.73
CA GLN A 504 -3.68 9.37 -10.98
C GLN A 504 -4.72 9.13 -12.09
N ALA A 505 -5.86 8.51 -11.79
CA ALA A 505 -6.92 8.27 -12.78
C ALA A 505 -7.50 9.58 -13.35
N LYS A 506 -7.71 10.59 -12.50
CA LYS A 506 -8.16 11.92 -12.91
C LYS A 506 -7.14 12.57 -13.87
N TRP A 507 -5.86 12.54 -13.51
CA TRP A 507 -4.80 13.09 -14.35
C TRP A 507 -4.63 12.36 -15.67
N ARG A 508 -4.74 11.03 -15.70
CA ARG A 508 -4.71 10.24 -16.94
C ARG A 508 -5.85 10.60 -17.89
N ARG A 509 -7.04 10.89 -17.34
CA ARG A 509 -8.17 11.37 -18.13
C ARG A 509 -7.85 12.72 -18.76
N LEU A 510 -7.32 13.66 -17.97
CA LEU A 510 -6.92 14.97 -18.49
C LEU A 510 -5.80 14.86 -19.53
N GLU A 511 -4.77 14.04 -19.28
CA GLU A 511 -3.70 13.73 -20.22
C GLU A 511 -4.25 13.25 -21.56
N SER A 512 -5.22 12.33 -21.53
CA SER A 512 -5.86 11.79 -22.73
C SER A 512 -6.57 12.86 -23.56
N LEU A 513 -7.28 13.77 -22.88
CA LEU A 513 -8.02 14.84 -23.54
C LEU A 513 -7.09 15.88 -24.15
N VAL A 514 -6.04 16.27 -23.41
CA VAL A 514 -5.01 17.21 -23.88
C VAL A 514 -4.25 16.62 -25.07
N ARG A 515 -3.80 15.36 -24.99
CA ARG A 515 -3.13 14.68 -26.12
C ARG A 515 -4.04 14.55 -27.34
N ALA A 516 -5.33 14.27 -27.15
CA ALA A 516 -6.28 14.20 -28.25
C ALA A 516 -6.48 15.56 -28.93
N ALA A 517 -6.57 16.65 -28.16
CA ALA A 517 -6.71 18.01 -28.68
C ALA A 517 -5.44 18.51 -29.40
N LEU A 518 -4.26 18.03 -28.98
CA LEU A 518 -2.96 18.38 -29.56
C LEU A 518 -2.47 17.38 -30.62
N LYS A 519 -3.31 16.43 -31.04
CA LYS A 519 -2.92 15.37 -31.97
C LYS A 519 -2.42 15.96 -33.30
N GLY A 520 -1.22 15.57 -33.71
CA GLY A 520 -0.58 16.04 -34.95
C GLY A 520 0.16 17.37 -34.83
N GLN A 521 0.13 18.01 -33.65
CA GLN A 521 0.96 19.19 -33.37
C GLN A 521 2.36 18.77 -32.90
N ALA A 522 3.38 19.57 -33.24
CA ALA A 522 4.75 19.35 -32.79
C ALA A 522 4.93 19.87 -31.35
N VAL A 523 4.45 19.09 -30.38
CA VAL A 523 4.48 19.41 -28.95
C VAL A 523 4.96 18.22 -28.14
N ASP A 524 5.69 18.48 -27.05
CA ASP A 524 5.86 17.49 -26.00
C ASP A 524 4.70 17.63 -25.02
N VAL A 525 4.12 16.51 -24.60
CA VAL A 525 3.18 16.48 -23.48
C VAL A 525 3.78 15.60 -22.40
N ILE A 526 4.25 16.23 -21.34
CA ILE A 526 4.95 15.61 -20.23
C ILE A 526 3.97 15.50 -19.07
N TYR A 527 3.79 14.29 -18.54
CA TYR A 527 3.02 14.05 -17.33
C TYR A 527 3.95 13.94 -16.11
N ARG A 528 3.70 14.77 -15.09
CA ARG A 528 4.47 14.84 -13.83
C ARG A 528 3.63 14.57 -12.59
N GLY A 529 2.73 13.58 -12.65
CA GLY A 529 1.97 13.13 -11.48
C GLY A 529 0.82 14.06 -11.04
N ASN A 530 1.08 15.36 -10.86
CA ASN A 530 0.11 16.39 -10.44
C ASN A 530 0.03 17.58 -11.40
N GLU A 531 0.71 17.52 -12.54
CA GLU A 531 0.63 18.51 -13.60
C GLU A 531 0.90 17.86 -14.96
N LEU A 532 0.44 18.55 -16.01
CA LEU A 532 0.82 18.26 -17.38
C LEU A 532 1.58 19.46 -17.92
N ILE A 533 2.77 19.23 -18.45
CA ILE A 533 3.56 20.27 -19.09
C ILE A 533 3.50 20.04 -20.58
N VAL A 534 2.96 21.02 -21.31
CA VAL A 534 3.05 21.05 -22.76
C VAL A 534 4.20 21.96 -23.15
N THR A 535 5.17 21.48 -23.91
CA THR A 535 6.21 22.35 -24.50
C THR A 535 6.08 22.39 -26.00
N ASP A 536 6.21 23.59 -26.55
CA ASP A 536 6.13 23.80 -27.99
C ASP A 536 7.03 24.96 -28.44
N ASN A 537 7.36 24.97 -29.72
CA ASN A 537 8.10 26.03 -30.39
C ASN A 537 7.46 26.40 -31.74
N GLN A 538 6.14 26.21 -31.87
CA GLN A 538 5.42 26.44 -33.12
C GLN A 538 5.42 27.93 -33.47
N SER A 539 5.34 28.27 -34.76
CA SER A 539 5.24 29.67 -35.18
C SER A 539 3.94 30.33 -34.69
N ASP A 540 2.83 29.58 -34.71
CA ASP A 540 1.53 30.03 -34.21
C ASP A 540 1.29 29.56 -32.77
N ALA A 541 1.41 30.50 -31.83
CA ALA A 541 1.18 30.25 -30.42
C ALA A 541 -0.29 29.95 -30.07
N ASN A 542 -1.25 30.30 -30.95
CA ASN A 542 -2.67 30.07 -30.68
C ASN A 542 -3.07 28.61 -30.87
N LYS A 543 -2.29 27.78 -31.55
CA LYS A 543 -2.64 26.36 -31.76
C LYS A 543 -2.75 25.58 -30.46
N VAL A 544 -1.75 25.73 -29.58
CA VAL A 544 -1.76 25.06 -28.26
C VAL A 544 -2.84 25.67 -27.39
N TRP A 545 -2.92 27.00 -27.34
CA TRP A 545 -3.90 27.70 -26.51
C TRP A 545 -5.34 27.36 -26.87
N SER A 546 -5.69 27.35 -28.17
CA SER A 546 -7.04 26.99 -28.65
C SER A 546 -7.39 25.53 -28.33
N ALA A 547 -6.42 24.62 -28.44
CA ALA A 547 -6.58 23.23 -28.03
C ALA A 547 -6.87 23.13 -26.52
N LEU A 548 -6.12 23.85 -25.68
CA LEU A 548 -6.35 23.89 -24.23
C LEU A 548 -7.71 24.50 -23.89
N GLN A 549 -8.13 25.58 -24.55
CA GLN A 549 -9.47 26.16 -24.38
C GLN A 549 -10.58 25.15 -24.70
N SER A 550 -10.43 24.37 -25.78
CA SER A 550 -11.42 23.34 -26.16
C SER A 550 -11.57 22.24 -25.09
N VAL A 551 -10.49 21.85 -24.43
CA VAL A 551 -10.52 20.89 -23.33
C VAL A 551 -11.09 21.53 -22.06
N ALA A 552 -10.67 22.78 -21.76
CA ALA A 552 -11.10 23.55 -20.60
C ALA A 552 -12.61 23.79 -20.58
N ALA A 553 -13.25 23.88 -21.75
CA ALA A 553 -14.70 24.01 -21.89
C ALA A 553 -15.48 22.82 -21.30
N LYS A 554 -14.86 21.63 -21.25
CA LYS A 554 -15.47 20.39 -20.72
C LYS A 554 -14.88 19.95 -19.39
N TYR A 555 -13.65 20.36 -19.08
CA TYR A 555 -12.90 19.93 -17.90
C TYR A 555 -12.15 21.12 -17.31
N PRO A 556 -12.48 21.56 -16.09
CA PRO A 556 -11.83 22.72 -15.50
C PRO A 556 -10.37 22.43 -15.15
N PHE A 557 -9.48 23.35 -15.53
CA PHE A 557 -8.06 23.39 -15.13
C PHE A 557 -7.53 24.82 -15.28
N ALA A 558 -6.36 25.08 -14.70
CA ALA A 558 -5.62 26.33 -14.84
C ALA A 558 -4.33 26.08 -15.62
N VAL A 559 -3.79 27.14 -16.23
CA VAL A 559 -2.57 27.09 -17.03
C VAL A 559 -1.60 28.14 -16.52
N ALA A 560 -0.35 27.75 -16.24
CA ALA A 560 0.75 28.68 -16.11
C ALA A 560 1.60 28.63 -17.39
N LEU A 561 1.66 29.74 -18.12
CA LEU A 561 2.47 29.89 -19.33
C LEU A 561 3.81 30.54 -18.97
N SER A 562 4.88 29.81 -19.22
CA SER A 562 6.25 30.33 -19.17
C SER A 562 6.75 30.60 -20.58
N SER A 563 7.07 31.86 -20.89
CA SER A 563 7.67 32.25 -22.18
C SER A 563 8.29 33.64 -22.15
N ASN A 564 9.24 33.92 -23.04
CA ASN A 564 9.92 35.22 -23.13
C ASN A 564 8.99 36.34 -23.65
N VAL A 565 7.88 35.99 -24.32
CA VAL A 565 6.85 36.92 -24.83
C VAL A 565 5.47 36.32 -24.57
N LEU A 566 4.50 37.14 -24.15
CA LEU A 566 3.10 36.70 -24.08
C LEU A 566 2.53 36.62 -25.51
N SER A 567 2.41 35.41 -26.04
CA SER A 567 2.05 35.18 -27.45
C SER A 567 0.56 34.86 -27.69
N VAL A 568 -0.28 34.92 -26.65
CA VAL A 568 -1.71 34.63 -26.74
C VAL A 568 -2.52 35.59 -25.87
N THR A 569 -3.78 35.82 -26.26
CA THR A 569 -4.70 36.64 -25.46
C THR A 569 -5.38 35.74 -24.40
N PRO A 570 -5.17 36.01 -23.09
CA PRO A 570 -5.88 35.29 -22.03
C PRO A 570 -7.39 35.41 -22.22
N SER A 571 -8.10 34.28 -22.12
CA SER A 571 -9.56 34.23 -22.00
C SER A 571 -9.96 33.92 -20.56
N ALA A 572 -11.25 34.02 -20.22
CA ALA A 572 -11.73 33.68 -18.88
C ALA A 572 -11.55 32.19 -18.51
N LYS A 573 -11.42 31.29 -19.50
CA LYS A 573 -11.25 29.84 -19.30
C LYS A 573 -10.29 29.24 -20.35
N PRO A 574 -9.29 28.42 -19.97
CA PRO A 574 -8.84 28.19 -18.58
C PRO A 574 -8.21 29.46 -17.99
N MET A 575 -8.20 29.58 -16.65
CA MET A 575 -7.45 30.66 -15.99
C MET A 575 -5.97 30.56 -16.40
N MET A 576 -5.36 31.67 -16.81
CA MET A 576 -3.97 31.71 -17.24
C MET A 576 -3.13 32.63 -16.36
N LEU A 577 -2.08 32.09 -15.77
CA LEU A 577 -0.96 32.84 -15.21
C LEU A 577 0.16 32.88 -16.24
N TRP A 578 0.74 34.04 -16.53
CA TRP A 578 1.91 34.15 -17.39
C TRP A 578 3.14 34.56 -16.58
N VAL A 579 4.28 33.93 -16.88
CA VAL A 579 5.57 34.22 -16.26
C VAL A 579 6.62 34.36 -17.35
N GLN A 580 7.37 35.46 -17.32
CA GLN A 580 8.51 35.65 -18.19
C GLN A 580 9.76 34.97 -17.59
N THR A 581 10.40 34.09 -18.36
CA THR A 581 11.67 33.47 -17.97
C THR A 581 12.85 34.23 -18.56
N ALA A 582 13.90 34.46 -17.77
CA ALA A 582 15.05 35.29 -18.16
C ALA A 582 16.09 34.58 -19.07
N THR A 583 15.81 33.39 -19.62
CA THR A 583 16.79 32.65 -20.44
C THR A 583 16.89 33.19 -21.87
N PRO A 584 18.06 33.70 -22.31
CA PRO A 584 18.23 34.35 -23.63
C PRO A 584 18.09 33.40 -24.83
N ASP A 585 18.40 32.11 -24.67
CA ASP A 585 18.51 31.13 -25.77
C ASP A 585 17.19 30.50 -26.25
N SER A 586 16.03 30.96 -25.75
CA SER A 586 14.73 30.29 -25.95
C SER A 586 13.71 31.11 -26.73
N GLN A 587 14.12 31.86 -27.77
CA GLN A 587 13.17 32.57 -28.63
C GLN A 587 12.14 31.59 -29.22
N GLY A 588 10.85 31.84 -28.93
CA GLY A 588 9.72 31.04 -29.44
C GLY A 588 9.37 29.79 -28.63
N LYS A 589 10.17 29.37 -27.64
CA LYS A 589 9.82 28.22 -26.78
C LYS A 589 8.77 28.64 -25.74
N ARG A 590 7.75 27.81 -25.58
CA ARG A 590 6.68 27.99 -24.59
C ARG A 590 6.55 26.74 -23.74
N SER A 591 6.27 26.94 -22.46
CA SER A 591 5.91 25.88 -21.53
C SER A 591 4.56 26.19 -20.89
N TRP A 592 3.58 25.33 -21.16
CA TRP A 592 2.22 25.44 -20.64
C TRP A 592 2.05 24.41 -19.52
N ILE A 593 2.12 24.87 -18.28
CA ILE A 593 1.98 24.05 -17.08
C ILE A 593 0.49 24.00 -16.71
N ILE A 594 -0.14 22.87 -16.97
CA ILE A 594 -1.55 22.62 -16.70
C ILE A 594 -1.68 22.05 -15.29
N ARG A 595 -2.44 22.74 -14.45
CA ARG A 595 -2.70 22.38 -13.06
C ARG A 595 -4.19 22.27 -12.80
N GLU A 596 -4.55 21.54 -11.75
CA GLU A 596 -5.94 21.54 -11.28
C GLU A 596 -6.36 22.97 -10.91
N ALA A 597 -7.56 23.37 -11.37
CA ALA A 597 -8.18 24.60 -10.91
C ALA A 597 -8.80 24.33 -9.54
N VAL A 598 -8.42 25.14 -8.54
CA VAL A 598 -8.95 25.08 -7.17
C VAL A 598 -10.24 25.85 -7.07
#